data_AF-I3IC78-F1
#
_entry.id   AF-I3IC78-F1
#
_cell.length_a   1.000
_cell.length_b   1.000
_cell.length_c   1.000
_cell.angle_alpha   90.00
_cell.angle_beta   90.00
_cell.angle_gamma   90.00
#
_symmetry.space_group_name_H-M   'P 1'
#
loop_
_entity.id
_entity.type
_entity.pdbx_description
1 polymer ?
#
loop_
_entity_poly.entity_id
_entity_poly.type
_entity_poly.pdbx_seq_one_letter_code
_entity_poly.pdbx_strand_id
1 'polypeptide(L)'
;MDPYLHYLVKLSAANPAVVADDIYTVNGELLLARSAPLDEKTCLALQGKTLARPLANSIELKTVITSSDLLQHLLGTIRSTEYFQALAEQKHPLSSLEPVCAKLADLPLLQQYLTVMAAQMNDLYQRTLCVSLWALYIAQEMRLPAAESGEIFWAAIAHDIGMLHIDPQILHKSEKLTAEDWLHIQSHVEIARSILMDVPGLSAEIVAAVSEHHERCDGTGYPLAKVESELSIAGQILAVADSIVGIYFNRFKAQGRRWREVIPILEMNRAAYLYRSCDIVTTMILRSELPLPNVVHGSGVPEFAERMLQQNLQLQNWFTQLRDCLTSVGYTHGDRKLHALQNVIFHIATTFKGSMLFKEDLRESLESMAGKEGNSITQVVADASLRQEEMKFHLQRLSRMVQMYISSGDAKDPKILRKIEEGFANISGRIK
;
A
#
# COMPACT_ATOMS: atom_id res chain seq x y z
N MET A 1 -18.79 -9.63 -15.33
CA MET A 1 -17.87 -10.62 -15.95
C MET A 1 -16.67 -10.68 -15.03
N ASP A 2 -16.15 -11.87 -14.72
CA ASP A 2 -14.93 -12.00 -13.91
C ASP A 2 -13.77 -11.28 -14.62
N PRO A 3 -13.18 -10.20 -14.07
CA PRO A 3 -12.10 -9.46 -14.71
C PRO A 3 -10.87 -10.32 -15.02
N TYR A 4 -10.66 -11.41 -14.28
CA TYR A 4 -9.54 -12.30 -14.53
C TYR A 4 -9.62 -13.01 -15.89
N LEU A 5 -10.83 -13.33 -16.37
CA LEU A 5 -11.06 -13.90 -17.69
C LEU A 5 -10.55 -12.97 -18.80
N HIS A 6 -10.73 -11.65 -18.65
CA HIS A 6 -10.21 -10.67 -19.60
C HIS A 6 -8.68 -10.76 -19.73
N TYR A 7 -7.98 -10.83 -18.59
CA TYR A 7 -6.53 -10.97 -18.57
C TYR A 7 -6.04 -12.30 -19.17
N LEU A 8 -6.75 -13.41 -18.91
CA LEU A 8 -6.44 -14.72 -19.50
C LEU A 8 -6.60 -14.73 -21.02
N VAL A 9 -7.71 -14.21 -21.54
CA VAL A 9 -7.96 -14.13 -23.00
C VAL A 9 -6.90 -13.27 -23.67
N LYS A 10 -6.55 -12.12 -23.08
CA LYS A 10 -5.51 -11.24 -23.60
C LYS A 10 -4.12 -11.90 -23.57
N LEU A 11 -3.81 -12.68 -22.54
CA LEU A 11 -2.56 -13.44 -22.44
C LEU A 11 -2.49 -14.57 -23.48
N SER A 12 -3.62 -15.24 -23.74
CA SER A 12 -3.73 -16.41 -24.64
C SER A 12 -3.16 -16.18 -26.04
N ALA A 13 -3.17 -14.93 -26.53
CA ALA A 13 -2.58 -14.57 -27.81
C ALA A 13 -1.05 -14.80 -27.89
N ALA A 14 -0.33 -14.67 -26.78
CA ALA A 14 1.13 -14.85 -26.71
C ALA A 14 1.54 -16.10 -25.92
N ASN A 15 0.75 -16.48 -24.91
CA ASN A 15 0.94 -17.67 -24.10
C ASN A 15 -0.40 -18.41 -24.03
N PRO A 16 -0.65 -19.37 -24.95
CA PRO A 16 -1.93 -20.04 -25.08
C PRO A 16 -2.45 -20.57 -23.75
N ALA A 17 -3.70 -20.22 -23.45
CA ALA A 17 -4.43 -20.73 -22.30
C ALA A 17 -5.53 -21.67 -22.78
N VAL A 18 -5.70 -22.81 -22.11
CA VAL A 18 -6.70 -23.83 -22.46
C VAL A 18 -7.49 -24.26 -21.24
N VAL A 19 -8.68 -24.81 -21.47
CA VAL A 19 -9.50 -25.42 -20.43
C VAL A 19 -8.86 -26.75 -20.00
N ALA A 20 -8.41 -26.85 -18.75
CA ALA A 20 -7.74 -28.02 -18.20
C ALA A 20 -8.73 -29.18 -17.96
N ASP A 21 -9.92 -28.84 -17.46
CA ASP A 21 -11.04 -29.72 -17.16
C ASP A 21 -12.36 -29.05 -17.60
N ASP A 22 -13.35 -29.84 -17.98
CA ASP A 22 -14.68 -29.35 -18.38
C ASP A 22 -15.24 -28.31 -17.39
N ILE A 23 -15.68 -27.17 -17.91
CA ILE A 23 -16.25 -26.08 -17.12
C ILE A 23 -17.77 -26.18 -17.14
N TYR A 24 -18.36 -26.27 -15.96
CA TYR A 24 -19.81 -26.36 -15.75
C TYR A 24 -20.35 -25.14 -15.03
N THR A 25 -21.64 -24.84 -15.23
CA THR A 25 -22.39 -23.98 -14.30
C THR A 25 -22.63 -24.70 -12.98
N VAL A 26 -22.97 -23.95 -11.93
CA VAL A 26 -23.43 -24.52 -10.64
C VAL A 26 -24.62 -25.48 -10.78
N ASN A 27 -25.39 -25.39 -11.87
CA ASN A 27 -26.54 -26.25 -12.16
C ASN A 27 -26.18 -27.48 -13.04
N GLY A 28 -24.89 -27.68 -13.35
CA GLY A 28 -24.42 -28.83 -14.13
C GLY A 28 -24.48 -28.68 -15.66
N GLU A 29 -24.77 -27.48 -16.18
CA GLU A 29 -24.70 -27.21 -17.62
C GLU A 29 -23.23 -27.11 -18.06
N LEU A 30 -22.80 -27.91 -19.05
CA LEU A 30 -21.47 -27.80 -19.65
C LEU A 30 -21.36 -26.50 -20.46
N LEU A 31 -20.39 -25.65 -20.11
CA LEU A 31 -20.10 -24.40 -20.82
C LEU A 31 -18.95 -24.55 -21.81
N LEU A 32 -17.84 -25.16 -21.37
CA LEU A 32 -16.64 -25.37 -22.18
C LEU A 32 -16.08 -26.76 -21.93
N ALA A 33 -15.74 -27.47 -23.00
CA ALA A 33 -15.09 -28.77 -22.92
C ALA A 33 -13.59 -28.62 -22.65
N ARG A 34 -13.00 -29.65 -22.04
CA ARG A 34 -11.55 -29.80 -21.89
C ARG A 34 -10.82 -29.57 -23.22
N SER A 35 -9.66 -28.93 -23.13
CA SER A 35 -8.79 -28.51 -24.23
C SER A 35 -9.38 -27.43 -25.15
N ALA A 36 -10.56 -26.86 -24.83
CA ALA A 36 -11.04 -25.67 -25.53
C ALA A 36 -10.04 -24.51 -25.33
N PRO A 37 -9.68 -23.77 -26.39
CA PRO A 37 -8.82 -22.60 -26.26
C PRO A 37 -9.56 -21.47 -25.57
N LEU A 38 -8.86 -20.70 -24.73
CA LEU A 38 -9.39 -19.43 -24.21
C LEU A 38 -9.21 -18.33 -25.25
N ASP A 39 -10.33 -17.91 -25.84
CA ASP A 39 -10.46 -16.84 -26.82
C ASP A 39 -11.73 -15.99 -26.57
N GLU A 40 -11.99 -14.99 -27.42
CA GLU A 40 -13.19 -14.14 -27.30
C GLU A 40 -14.51 -14.93 -27.34
N LYS A 41 -14.57 -16.03 -28.11
CA LYS A 41 -15.77 -16.86 -28.23
C LYS A 41 -16.06 -17.58 -26.92
N THR A 42 -15.04 -18.17 -26.30
CA THR A 42 -15.18 -18.81 -24.98
C THR A 42 -15.51 -17.79 -23.89
N CYS A 43 -14.98 -16.56 -24.01
CA CYS A 43 -15.31 -15.46 -23.10
C CYS A 43 -16.82 -15.15 -23.10
N LEU A 44 -17.42 -15.08 -24.29
CA LEU A 44 -18.88 -14.90 -24.45
C LEU A 44 -19.68 -16.07 -23.86
N ALA A 45 -19.19 -17.30 -23.99
CA ALA A 45 -19.86 -18.49 -23.43
C ALA A 45 -19.93 -18.49 -21.89
N LEU A 46 -18.92 -17.90 -21.23
CA LEU A 46 -18.85 -17.79 -19.78
C LEU A 46 -19.55 -16.54 -19.22
N GLN A 47 -19.88 -15.56 -20.08
CA GLN A 47 -20.40 -14.28 -19.65
C GLN A 47 -21.75 -14.40 -18.92
N GLY A 48 -21.82 -13.85 -17.71
CA GLY A 48 -23.04 -13.86 -16.89
C GLY A 48 -23.40 -15.22 -16.30
N LYS A 49 -22.52 -16.22 -16.42
CA LYS A 49 -22.71 -17.55 -15.83
C LYS A 49 -22.01 -17.66 -14.47
N THR A 50 -22.62 -18.37 -13.54
CA THR A 50 -21.99 -18.76 -12.27
C THR A 50 -21.37 -20.15 -12.43
N LEU A 51 -20.04 -20.23 -12.31
CA LEU A 51 -19.29 -21.46 -12.53
C LEU A 51 -19.35 -22.38 -11.30
N ALA A 52 -19.34 -23.69 -11.52
CA ALA A 52 -19.32 -24.69 -10.45
C ALA A 52 -18.01 -24.68 -9.63
N ARG A 53 -16.91 -24.20 -10.23
CA ARG A 53 -15.59 -24.04 -9.62
C ARG A 53 -15.01 -22.69 -10.05
N PRO A 54 -14.08 -22.10 -9.28
CA PRO A 54 -13.35 -20.92 -9.71
C PRO A 54 -12.70 -21.14 -11.08
N LEU A 55 -12.76 -20.12 -11.95
CA LEU A 55 -12.23 -20.20 -13.31
C LEU A 55 -10.75 -20.62 -13.30
N ALA A 56 -9.94 -19.99 -12.43
CA ALA A 56 -8.51 -20.23 -12.35
C ALA A 56 -8.14 -21.70 -12.12
N ASN A 57 -8.99 -22.48 -11.45
CA ASN A 57 -8.77 -23.89 -11.15
C ASN A 57 -9.08 -24.82 -12.35
N SER A 58 -9.67 -24.27 -13.42
CA SER A 58 -10.07 -25.03 -14.61
C SER A 58 -9.29 -24.63 -15.86
N ILE A 59 -8.27 -23.77 -15.71
CA ILE A 59 -7.46 -23.25 -16.80
C ILE A 59 -6.02 -23.73 -16.65
N GLU A 60 -5.37 -23.99 -17.78
CA GLU A 60 -3.95 -24.30 -17.87
C GLU A 60 -3.28 -23.33 -18.86
N LEU A 61 -2.13 -22.78 -18.47
CA LEU A 61 -1.29 -21.96 -19.34
C LEU A 61 -0.20 -22.82 -19.96
N LYS A 62 0.11 -22.60 -21.24
CA LYS A 62 1.19 -23.31 -21.94
C LYS A 62 2.55 -23.12 -21.25
N THR A 63 2.83 -21.90 -20.79
CA THR A 63 4.02 -21.60 -19.98
C THR A 63 3.61 -20.88 -18.69
N VAL A 64 4.32 -21.20 -17.60
CA VAL A 64 4.16 -20.53 -16.31
C VAL A 64 5.52 -20.11 -15.78
N ILE A 65 5.54 -19.08 -14.93
CA ILE A 65 6.71 -18.67 -14.17
C ILE A 65 7.19 -19.85 -13.32
N THR A 66 8.44 -20.25 -13.53
CA THR A 66 9.11 -21.29 -12.75
C THR A 66 9.80 -20.69 -11.52
N SER A 67 10.24 -21.55 -10.59
CA SER A 67 11.08 -21.12 -9.45
C SER A 67 12.35 -20.39 -9.90
N SER A 68 12.93 -20.79 -11.04
CA SER A 68 14.10 -20.14 -11.64
C SER A 68 13.76 -18.75 -12.16
N ASP A 69 12.62 -18.60 -12.84
CA ASP A 69 12.17 -17.30 -13.36
C ASP A 69 11.90 -16.32 -12.22
N LEU A 70 11.20 -16.76 -11.16
CA LEU A 70 10.94 -15.95 -9.98
C LEU A 70 12.25 -15.48 -9.33
N LEU A 71 13.23 -16.39 -9.16
CA LEU A 71 14.54 -16.05 -8.65
C LEU A 71 15.22 -14.99 -9.53
N GLN A 72 15.26 -15.18 -10.85
CA GLN A 72 15.88 -14.20 -11.76
C GLN A 72 15.18 -12.85 -11.71
N HIS A 73 13.85 -12.82 -11.62
CA HIS A 73 13.08 -11.58 -11.48
C HIS A 73 13.43 -10.85 -10.17
N LEU A 74 13.49 -11.56 -9.03
CA LEU A 74 13.90 -10.99 -7.74
C LEU A 74 15.34 -10.46 -7.79
N LEU A 75 16.27 -11.21 -8.38
CA LEU A 75 17.66 -10.76 -8.57
C LEU A 75 17.71 -9.51 -9.45
N GLY A 76 16.85 -9.41 -10.48
CA GLY A 76 16.67 -8.21 -11.29
C GLY A 76 16.16 -7.02 -10.47
N THR A 77 15.16 -7.23 -9.60
CA THR A 77 14.67 -6.20 -8.67
C THR A 77 15.77 -5.73 -7.71
N ILE A 78 16.59 -6.65 -7.18
CA ILE A 78 17.72 -6.30 -6.31
C ILE A 78 18.73 -5.44 -7.06
N ARG A 79 19.15 -5.86 -8.26
CA ARG A 79 20.15 -5.15 -9.07
C ARG A 79 19.67 -3.78 -9.57
N SER A 80 18.36 -3.61 -9.77
CA SER A 80 17.77 -2.35 -10.22
C SER A 80 17.40 -1.40 -9.09
N THR A 81 17.49 -1.85 -7.84
CA THR A 81 17.14 -1.08 -6.66
C THR A 81 18.38 -0.84 -5.82
N GLU A 82 18.87 0.41 -5.83
CA GLU A 82 20.07 0.85 -5.09
C GLU A 82 20.16 0.31 -3.66
N TYR A 83 19.01 0.28 -2.97
CA TYR A 83 18.89 -0.10 -1.58
C TYR A 83 19.14 -1.58 -1.39
N PHE A 84 18.46 -2.41 -2.19
CA PHE A 84 18.62 -3.86 -2.12
C PHE A 84 20.00 -4.30 -2.57
N GLN A 85 20.59 -3.62 -3.56
CA GLN A 85 21.97 -3.89 -3.96
C GLN A 85 22.94 -3.67 -2.80
N ALA A 86 22.86 -2.52 -2.12
CA ALA A 86 23.69 -2.21 -0.95
C ALA A 86 23.50 -3.24 0.17
N LEU A 87 22.28 -3.73 0.40
CA LEU A 87 21.97 -4.70 1.44
C LEU A 87 22.49 -6.11 1.10
N ALA A 88 22.35 -6.54 -0.16
CA ALA A 88 22.75 -7.86 -0.63
C ALA A 88 24.28 -8.07 -0.55
N GLU A 89 25.05 -7.00 -0.78
CA GLU A 89 26.52 -7.02 -0.69
C GLU A 89 27.03 -7.14 0.75
N GLN A 90 26.23 -6.76 1.75
CA GLN A 90 26.69 -6.64 3.14
C GLN A 90 26.18 -7.73 4.10
N LYS A 91 24.95 -8.22 3.92
CA LYS A 91 24.29 -9.06 4.94
C LYS A 91 23.48 -10.24 4.42
N HIS A 92 22.86 -10.10 3.25
CA HIS A 92 21.88 -11.05 2.75
C HIS A 92 22.32 -11.60 1.40
N PRO A 93 23.10 -12.70 1.36
CA PRO A 93 23.63 -13.22 0.11
C PRO A 93 22.48 -13.61 -0.83
N LEU A 94 22.65 -13.34 -2.12
CA LEU A 94 21.64 -13.61 -3.16
C LEU A 94 21.18 -15.08 -3.20
N SER A 95 22.08 -16.01 -2.83
CA SER A 95 21.79 -17.45 -2.73
C SER A 95 20.74 -17.79 -1.66
N SER A 96 20.51 -16.92 -0.68
CA SER A 96 19.48 -17.12 0.34
C SER A 96 18.04 -17.14 -0.22
N LEU A 97 17.83 -16.64 -1.45
CA LEU A 97 16.53 -16.65 -2.11
C LEU A 97 16.21 -17.99 -2.80
N GLU A 98 17.21 -18.82 -3.12
CA GLU A 98 17.01 -20.08 -3.84
C GLU A 98 16.05 -21.03 -3.11
N PRO A 99 16.22 -21.32 -1.80
CA PRO A 99 15.33 -22.22 -1.09
C PRO A 99 13.91 -21.67 -0.96
N VAL A 100 13.78 -20.35 -0.86
CA VAL A 100 12.47 -19.68 -0.72
C VAL A 100 11.69 -19.77 -2.04
N CYS A 101 12.37 -19.54 -3.18
CA CYS A 101 11.76 -19.61 -4.51
C CYS A 101 11.42 -21.04 -4.93
N ALA A 102 12.15 -22.05 -4.44
CA ALA A 102 11.91 -23.46 -4.78
C ALA A 102 10.46 -23.90 -4.54
N LYS A 103 9.84 -23.41 -3.45
CA LYS A 103 8.45 -23.71 -3.07
C LYS A 103 7.42 -23.36 -4.16
N LEU A 104 7.74 -22.48 -5.12
CA LEU A 104 6.82 -22.13 -6.20
C LEU A 104 6.38 -23.35 -7.02
N ALA A 105 7.26 -24.35 -7.17
CA ALA A 105 6.99 -25.57 -7.94
C ALA A 105 5.84 -26.40 -7.34
N ASP A 106 5.57 -26.23 -6.03
CA ASP A 106 4.49 -26.92 -5.32
C ASP A 106 3.19 -26.11 -5.32
N LEU A 107 3.17 -24.91 -5.95
CA LEU A 107 2.06 -23.96 -5.90
C LEU A 107 1.57 -23.59 -7.33
N PRO A 108 1.01 -24.54 -8.09
CA PRO A 108 0.66 -24.34 -9.51
C PRO A 108 -0.36 -23.23 -9.74
N LEU A 109 -1.34 -23.08 -8.85
CA LEU A 109 -2.32 -21.99 -8.96
C LEU A 109 -1.64 -20.62 -8.78
N LEU A 110 -0.68 -20.51 -7.85
CA LEU A 110 0.09 -19.28 -7.67
C LEU A 110 1.02 -19.03 -8.86
N GLN A 111 1.63 -20.06 -9.45
CA GLN A 111 2.40 -19.92 -10.70
C GLN A 111 1.55 -19.29 -11.81
N GLN A 112 0.31 -19.75 -11.98
CA GLN A 112 -0.61 -19.18 -12.95
C GLN A 112 -0.90 -17.70 -12.65
N TYR A 113 -1.30 -17.36 -11.42
CA TYR A 113 -1.59 -15.98 -11.04
C TYR A 113 -0.39 -15.04 -11.24
N LEU A 114 0.81 -15.47 -10.83
CA LEU A 114 2.04 -14.69 -11.04
C LEU A 114 2.37 -14.54 -12.53
N THR A 115 2.13 -15.56 -13.34
CA THR A 115 2.33 -15.50 -14.80
C THR A 115 1.41 -14.47 -15.45
N VAL A 116 0.12 -14.49 -15.08
CA VAL A 116 -0.87 -13.52 -15.58
C VAL A 116 -0.53 -12.11 -15.08
N MET A 117 -0.21 -11.96 -13.80
CA MET A 117 0.15 -10.68 -13.21
C MET A 117 1.39 -10.07 -13.86
N ALA A 118 2.46 -10.86 -14.06
CA ALA A 118 3.68 -10.40 -14.72
C ALA A 118 3.42 -9.95 -16.17
N ALA A 119 2.57 -10.66 -16.91
CA ALA A 119 2.30 -10.34 -18.31
C ALA A 119 1.29 -9.20 -18.51
N GLN A 120 0.26 -9.10 -17.66
CA GLN A 120 -0.87 -8.19 -17.87
C GLN A 120 -0.88 -7.00 -16.92
N MET A 121 -0.23 -7.11 -15.76
CA MET A 121 -0.14 -6.08 -14.72
C MET A 121 1.31 -5.93 -14.22
N ASN A 122 2.27 -5.80 -15.15
CA ASN A 122 3.70 -5.82 -14.81
C ASN A 122 4.09 -4.82 -13.72
N ASP A 123 3.52 -3.61 -13.69
CA ASP A 123 3.81 -2.65 -12.62
C ASP A 123 3.40 -3.16 -11.23
N LEU A 124 2.28 -3.88 -11.12
CA LEU A 124 1.84 -4.54 -9.90
C LEU A 124 2.76 -5.71 -9.54
N TYR A 125 3.17 -6.49 -10.53
CA TYR A 125 4.12 -7.58 -10.35
C TYR A 125 5.48 -7.08 -9.81
N GLN A 126 6.04 -6.01 -10.38
CA GLN A 126 7.31 -5.42 -9.91
C GLN A 126 7.19 -4.87 -8.48
N ARG A 127 6.04 -4.29 -8.11
CA ARG A 127 5.77 -3.88 -6.73
C ARG A 127 5.73 -5.09 -5.81
N THR A 128 5.02 -6.14 -6.19
CA THR A 128 4.93 -7.40 -5.44
C THR A 128 6.30 -8.00 -5.14
N LEU A 129 7.20 -8.04 -6.13
CA LEU A 129 8.58 -8.47 -5.92
C LEU A 129 9.31 -7.59 -4.90
N CYS A 130 9.17 -6.27 -5.00
CA CYS A 130 9.76 -5.32 -4.06
C CYS A 130 9.21 -5.49 -2.62
N VAL A 131 7.88 -5.65 -2.47
CA VAL A 131 7.23 -5.93 -1.18
C VAL A 131 7.75 -7.22 -0.58
N SER A 132 7.90 -8.28 -1.38
CA SER A 132 8.40 -9.58 -0.91
C SER A 132 9.83 -9.52 -0.36
N LEU A 133 10.71 -8.74 -0.99
CA LEU A 133 12.07 -8.52 -0.51
C LEU A 133 12.08 -7.71 0.78
N TRP A 134 11.29 -6.63 0.87
CA TRP A 134 11.16 -5.85 2.10
C TRP A 134 10.63 -6.69 3.25
N ALA A 135 9.53 -7.42 3.05
CA ALA A 135 8.92 -8.25 4.07
C ALA A 135 9.88 -9.34 4.57
N LEU A 136 10.59 -10.01 3.66
CA LEU A 136 11.61 -11.01 4.01
C LEU A 136 12.74 -10.40 4.84
N TYR A 137 13.31 -9.28 4.41
CA TYR A 137 14.44 -8.67 5.12
C TYR A 137 14.04 -8.08 6.48
N ILE A 138 12.82 -7.54 6.62
CA ILE A 138 12.28 -7.12 7.91
C ILE A 138 12.15 -8.33 8.84
N ALA A 139 11.57 -9.45 8.37
CA ALA A 139 11.44 -10.67 9.16
C ALA A 139 12.80 -11.22 9.63
N GLN A 140 13.81 -11.19 8.76
CA GLN A 140 15.17 -11.62 9.07
C GLN A 140 15.87 -10.68 10.08
N GLU A 141 15.74 -9.37 9.95
CA GLU A 141 16.28 -8.42 10.93
C GLU A 141 15.53 -8.48 12.28
N MET A 142 14.26 -8.92 12.28
CA MET A 142 13.53 -9.31 13.49
C MET A 142 14.05 -10.60 14.12
N ARG A 143 14.92 -11.33 13.43
CA ARG A 143 15.45 -12.66 13.79
C ARG A 143 14.36 -13.74 13.90
N LEU A 144 13.33 -13.65 13.04
CA LEU A 144 12.35 -14.71 12.94
C LEU A 144 12.99 -15.98 12.33
N PRO A 145 12.47 -17.19 12.67
CA PRO A 145 12.91 -18.43 12.04
C PRO A 145 12.82 -18.38 10.51
N ALA A 146 13.69 -19.15 9.84
CA ALA A 146 13.74 -19.18 8.37
C ALA A 146 12.41 -19.65 7.74
N ALA A 147 11.71 -20.58 8.40
CA ALA A 147 10.40 -21.04 7.96
C ALA A 147 9.36 -19.91 7.99
N GLU A 148 9.22 -19.21 9.13
CA GLU A 148 8.31 -18.07 9.28
C GLU A 148 8.66 -16.92 8.32
N SER A 149 9.95 -16.63 8.14
CA SER A 149 10.40 -15.61 7.18
C SER A 149 10.03 -15.99 5.74
N GLY A 150 10.10 -17.27 5.40
CA GLY A 150 9.66 -17.80 4.11
C GLY A 150 8.14 -17.69 3.93
N GLU A 151 7.35 -17.93 4.98
CA GLU A 151 5.90 -17.73 4.93
C GLU A 151 5.52 -16.26 4.71
N ILE A 152 6.18 -15.34 5.41
CA ILE A 152 6.00 -13.89 5.23
C ILE A 152 6.34 -13.48 3.79
N PHE A 153 7.43 -14.02 3.22
CA PHE A 153 7.76 -13.81 1.82
C PHE A 153 6.63 -14.28 0.89
N TRP A 154 6.07 -15.46 1.12
CA TRP A 154 4.98 -15.98 0.29
C TRP A 154 3.67 -15.22 0.45
N ALA A 155 3.36 -14.74 1.67
CA ALA A 155 2.26 -13.81 1.89
C ALA A 155 2.46 -12.53 1.08
N ALA A 156 3.69 -11.99 1.06
CA ALA A 156 4.02 -10.82 0.25
C ALA A 156 3.97 -11.07 -1.26
N ILE A 157 4.34 -12.25 -1.75
CA ILE A 157 4.19 -12.60 -3.18
C ILE A 157 2.71 -12.70 -3.58
N ALA A 158 1.83 -13.08 -2.65
CA ALA A 158 0.43 -13.35 -2.93
C ALA A 158 -0.54 -12.21 -2.57
N HIS A 159 -0.10 -11.18 -1.83
CA HIS A 159 -1.02 -10.22 -1.19
C HIS A 159 -2.00 -9.53 -2.14
N ASP A 160 -1.54 -9.18 -3.33
CA ASP A 160 -2.29 -8.40 -4.32
C ASP A 160 -2.81 -9.22 -5.50
N ILE A 161 -2.77 -10.56 -5.48
CA ILE A 161 -3.29 -11.36 -6.60
C ILE A 161 -4.78 -11.13 -6.85
N GLY A 162 -5.53 -10.72 -5.82
CA GLY A 162 -6.93 -10.34 -5.94
C GLY A 162 -7.17 -9.13 -6.84
N MET A 163 -6.14 -8.30 -7.10
CA MET A 163 -6.24 -7.16 -8.00
C MET A 163 -6.55 -7.57 -9.45
N LEU A 164 -6.19 -8.80 -9.84
CA LEU A 164 -6.52 -9.38 -11.14
C LEU A 164 -8.03 -9.62 -11.35
N HIS A 165 -8.81 -9.54 -10.27
CA HIS A 165 -10.27 -9.66 -10.29
C HIS A 165 -10.98 -8.31 -10.07
N ILE A 166 -10.23 -7.19 -10.02
CA ILE A 166 -10.81 -5.84 -9.96
C ILE A 166 -11.07 -5.35 -11.38
N ASP A 167 -12.15 -4.59 -11.57
CA ASP A 167 -12.55 -4.11 -12.89
C ASP A 167 -11.46 -3.17 -13.46
N PRO A 168 -10.89 -3.46 -14.66
CA PRO A 168 -9.89 -2.60 -15.28
C PRO A 168 -10.40 -1.18 -15.51
N GLN A 169 -11.70 -0.97 -15.71
CA GLN A 169 -12.29 0.36 -15.88
C GLN A 169 -12.18 1.19 -14.59
N ILE A 170 -12.26 0.54 -13.44
CA ILE A 170 -12.08 1.19 -12.13
C ILE A 170 -10.60 1.44 -11.87
N LEU A 171 -9.72 0.46 -12.17
CA LEU A 171 -8.27 0.59 -11.97
C LEU A 171 -7.63 1.67 -12.86
N HIS A 172 -8.15 1.89 -14.06
CA HIS A 172 -7.61 2.84 -15.03
C HIS A 172 -8.41 4.15 -15.12
N LYS A 173 -9.31 4.41 -14.17
CA LYS A 173 -10.11 5.63 -14.14
C LYS A 173 -9.21 6.86 -13.96
N SER A 174 -9.33 7.83 -14.87
CA SER A 174 -8.59 9.10 -14.82
C SER A 174 -9.24 10.12 -13.86
N GLU A 175 -10.53 9.94 -13.58
CA GLU A 175 -11.31 10.76 -12.65
C GLU A 175 -11.07 10.34 -11.20
N LYS A 176 -11.55 11.15 -10.25
CA LYS A 176 -11.51 10.79 -8.84
C LYS A 176 -12.38 9.55 -8.60
N LEU A 177 -11.80 8.55 -7.92
CA LEU A 177 -12.52 7.37 -7.46
C LEU A 177 -13.64 7.76 -6.50
N THR A 178 -14.83 7.22 -6.74
CA THR A 178 -15.99 7.32 -5.86
C THR A 178 -15.82 6.40 -4.65
N ALA A 179 -16.70 6.51 -3.65
CA ALA A 179 -16.69 5.61 -2.50
C ALA A 179 -16.95 4.14 -2.92
N GLU A 180 -17.80 3.92 -3.92
CA GLU A 180 -18.06 2.59 -4.49
C GLU A 180 -16.84 2.05 -5.23
N ASP A 181 -16.18 2.88 -6.04
CA ASP A 181 -14.92 2.50 -6.70
C ASP A 181 -13.86 2.05 -5.66
N TRP A 182 -13.74 2.79 -4.55
CA TRP A 182 -12.83 2.44 -3.46
C TRP A 182 -13.21 1.12 -2.78
N LEU A 183 -14.49 0.90 -2.46
CA LEU A 183 -14.95 -0.37 -1.89
C LEU A 183 -14.68 -1.55 -2.83
N HIS A 184 -14.88 -1.35 -4.13
CA HIS A 184 -14.58 -2.37 -5.13
C HIS A 184 -13.08 -2.69 -5.15
N ILE A 185 -12.21 -1.68 -5.17
CA ILE A 185 -10.76 -1.90 -5.10
C ILE A 185 -10.38 -2.62 -3.80
N GLN A 186 -10.91 -2.20 -2.63
CA GLN A 186 -10.61 -2.83 -1.35
C GLN A 186 -10.98 -4.32 -1.28
N SER A 187 -11.94 -4.76 -2.10
CA SER A 187 -12.34 -6.17 -2.17
C SER A 187 -11.22 -7.11 -2.63
N HIS A 188 -10.12 -6.61 -3.23
CA HIS A 188 -8.99 -7.44 -3.65
C HIS A 188 -8.39 -8.25 -2.48
N VAL A 189 -8.46 -7.73 -1.25
CA VAL A 189 -7.96 -8.41 -0.05
C VAL A 189 -8.74 -9.70 0.21
N GLU A 190 -10.07 -9.60 0.23
CA GLU A 190 -10.95 -10.75 0.45
C GLU A 190 -10.95 -11.70 -0.74
N ILE A 191 -10.80 -11.19 -1.96
CA ILE A 191 -10.64 -12.02 -3.16
C ILE A 191 -9.33 -12.81 -3.08
N ALA A 192 -8.20 -12.17 -2.75
CA ALA A 192 -6.91 -12.84 -2.57
C ALA A 192 -7.00 -13.89 -1.47
N ARG A 193 -7.60 -13.57 -0.32
CA ARG A 193 -7.89 -14.52 0.76
C ARG A 193 -8.66 -15.74 0.25
N SER A 194 -9.75 -15.53 -0.49
CA SER A 194 -10.57 -16.63 -1.03
C SER A 194 -9.78 -17.51 -1.99
N ILE A 195 -8.97 -16.92 -2.88
CA ILE A 195 -8.13 -17.66 -3.82
C ILE A 195 -7.12 -18.53 -3.05
N LEU A 196 -6.46 -17.96 -2.04
CA LEU A 196 -5.38 -18.64 -1.31
C LEU A 196 -5.88 -19.76 -0.40
N MET A 197 -7.13 -19.70 0.07
CA MET A 197 -7.76 -20.82 0.79
C MET A 197 -7.90 -22.08 -0.09
N ASP A 198 -7.99 -21.91 -1.41
CA ASP A 198 -8.09 -23.01 -2.37
C ASP A 198 -6.72 -23.52 -2.85
N VAL A 199 -5.61 -22.92 -2.42
CA VAL A 199 -4.24 -23.33 -2.80
C VAL A 199 -3.73 -24.40 -1.83
N PRO A 200 -3.54 -25.66 -2.25
CA PRO A 200 -2.98 -26.69 -1.40
C PRO A 200 -1.53 -26.35 -0.97
N GLY A 201 -1.20 -26.59 0.30
CA GLY A 201 0.17 -26.39 0.82
C GLY A 201 0.52 -24.96 1.26
N LEU A 202 -0.42 -24.01 1.17
CA LEU A 202 -0.30 -22.72 1.86
C LEU A 202 -0.80 -22.83 3.31
N SER A 203 -0.07 -22.21 4.23
CA SER A 203 -0.43 -22.18 5.65
C SER A 203 -1.51 -21.13 5.92
N ALA A 204 -2.30 -21.33 6.97
CA ALA A 204 -3.35 -20.40 7.36
C ALA A 204 -2.78 -19.02 7.75
N GLU A 205 -1.54 -19.01 8.23
CA GLU A 205 -0.74 -17.84 8.59
C GLU A 205 -0.47 -16.94 7.37
N ILE A 206 -0.19 -17.54 6.19
CA ILE A 206 -0.03 -16.80 4.93
C ILE A 206 -1.35 -16.11 4.56
N VAL A 207 -2.46 -16.85 4.61
CA VAL A 207 -3.80 -16.33 4.27
C VAL A 207 -4.22 -15.21 5.24
N ALA A 208 -3.90 -15.36 6.54
CA ALA A 208 -4.14 -14.34 7.55
C ALA A 208 -3.33 -13.07 7.28
N ALA A 209 -2.03 -13.20 7.01
CA ALA A 209 -1.17 -12.05 6.69
C ALA A 209 -1.64 -11.31 5.43
N VAL A 210 -2.04 -12.04 4.39
CA VAL A 210 -2.65 -11.46 3.18
C VAL A 210 -3.97 -10.75 3.52
N SER A 211 -4.79 -11.26 4.43
CA SER A 211 -6.02 -10.56 4.84
C SER A 211 -5.74 -9.28 5.65
N GLU A 212 -4.53 -9.12 6.18
CA GLU A 212 -4.16 -8.08 7.15
C GLU A 212 -3.25 -6.98 6.57
N HIS A 213 -2.78 -7.09 5.33
CA HIS A 213 -1.77 -6.15 4.79
C HIS A 213 -2.28 -4.69 4.67
N HIS A 214 -3.59 -4.50 4.60
CA HIS A 214 -4.21 -3.18 4.65
C HIS A 214 -4.82 -2.81 6.01
N GLU A 215 -4.69 -3.67 7.02
CA GLU A 215 -5.00 -3.34 8.40
C GLU A 215 -3.94 -2.45 9.02
N ARG A 216 -4.30 -1.69 10.06
CA ARG A 216 -3.41 -0.74 10.73
C ARG A 216 -3.50 -0.92 12.24
N CYS A 217 -2.38 -0.77 12.94
CA CYS A 217 -2.31 -1.01 14.39
C CYS A 217 -3.25 -0.10 15.20
N ASP A 218 -3.60 1.07 14.64
CA ASP A 218 -4.55 2.03 15.19
C ASP A 218 -6.03 1.75 14.84
N GLY A 219 -6.33 0.64 14.14
CA GLY A 219 -7.68 0.26 13.72
C GLY A 219 -8.24 1.09 12.55
N THR A 220 -7.43 1.90 11.88
CA THR A 220 -7.89 2.72 10.74
C THR A 220 -7.80 2.01 9.37
N GLY A 221 -7.37 0.74 9.38
CA GLY A 221 -7.22 -0.10 8.19
C GLY A 221 -8.51 -0.80 7.75
N TYR A 222 -8.37 -1.72 6.80
CA TYR A 222 -9.45 -2.54 6.23
C TYR A 222 -8.91 -3.95 5.93
N PRO A 223 -9.76 -4.99 5.80
CA PRO A 223 -11.23 -4.95 5.72
C PRO A 223 -11.98 -4.99 7.06
N LEU A 224 -11.35 -5.44 8.14
CA LEU A 224 -11.99 -5.68 9.43
C LEU A 224 -11.69 -4.59 10.47
N ALA A 225 -10.78 -3.66 10.18
CA ALA A 225 -10.38 -2.57 11.07
C ALA A 225 -9.80 -3.09 12.41
N LYS A 226 -8.97 -4.12 12.32
CA LYS A 226 -8.30 -4.77 13.45
C LYS A 226 -7.32 -3.82 14.13
N VAL A 227 -7.18 -3.95 15.45
CA VAL A 227 -6.14 -3.23 16.22
C VAL A 227 -4.89 -4.10 16.41
N GLU A 228 -3.78 -3.50 16.86
CA GLU A 228 -2.46 -4.15 17.01
C GLU A 228 -2.52 -5.55 17.66
N SER A 229 -3.27 -5.72 18.74
CA SER A 229 -3.38 -6.99 19.47
C SER A 229 -4.10 -8.12 18.70
N GLU A 230 -4.79 -7.79 17.62
CA GLU A 230 -5.55 -8.73 16.79
C GLU A 230 -4.81 -9.09 15.48
N LEU A 231 -3.72 -8.39 15.19
CA LEU A 231 -2.93 -8.57 13.97
C LEU A 231 -1.82 -9.58 14.18
N SER A 232 -1.63 -10.46 13.21
CA SER A 232 -0.47 -11.37 13.20
C SER A 232 0.82 -10.57 12.99
N ILE A 233 1.95 -11.09 13.49
CA ILE A 233 3.25 -10.45 13.22
C ILE A 233 3.55 -10.39 11.72
N ALA A 234 3.15 -11.42 10.97
CA ALA A 234 3.29 -11.49 9.53
C ALA A 234 2.47 -10.40 8.82
N GLY A 235 1.21 -10.21 9.21
CA GLY A 235 0.35 -9.12 8.71
C GLY A 235 0.92 -7.74 9.02
N GLN A 236 1.46 -7.54 10.22
CA GLN A 236 2.09 -6.26 10.61
C GLN A 236 3.37 -5.96 9.82
N ILE A 237 4.20 -6.97 9.53
CA ILE A 237 5.39 -6.84 8.66
C ILE A 237 4.97 -6.54 7.22
N LEU A 238 3.99 -7.28 6.70
CA LEU A 238 3.50 -7.11 5.34
C LEU A 238 2.86 -5.74 5.14
N ALA A 239 2.07 -5.25 6.10
CA ALA A 239 1.44 -3.93 6.03
C ALA A 239 2.45 -2.78 5.94
N VAL A 240 3.55 -2.83 6.70
CA VAL A 240 4.58 -1.79 6.59
C VAL A 240 5.36 -1.93 5.28
N ALA A 241 5.67 -3.16 4.83
CA ALA A 241 6.40 -3.42 3.60
C ALA A 241 5.62 -2.95 2.35
N ASP A 242 4.33 -3.28 2.27
CA ASP A 242 3.45 -2.80 1.22
C ASP A 242 3.37 -1.27 1.23
N SER A 243 3.17 -0.66 2.40
CA SER A 243 2.99 0.79 2.47
C SER A 243 4.22 1.57 2.03
N ILE A 244 5.44 1.15 2.41
CA ILE A 244 6.67 1.83 1.97
C ILE A 244 6.91 1.67 0.47
N VAL A 245 6.60 0.50 -0.10
CA VAL A 245 6.71 0.26 -1.54
C VAL A 245 5.67 1.08 -2.29
N GLY A 246 4.44 1.13 -1.80
CA GLY A 246 3.37 1.98 -2.32
C GLY A 246 3.79 3.46 -2.34
N ILE A 247 4.30 4.00 -1.23
CA ILE A 247 4.83 5.37 -1.16
C ILE A 247 5.94 5.58 -2.21
N TYR A 248 6.87 4.64 -2.31
CA TYR A 248 7.99 4.77 -3.23
C TYR A 248 7.53 4.84 -4.68
N PHE A 249 6.77 3.84 -5.14
CA PHE A 249 6.36 3.76 -6.53
C PHE A 249 5.29 4.80 -6.91
N ASN A 250 4.39 5.19 -6.01
CA ASN A 250 3.31 6.14 -6.31
C ASN A 250 3.74 7.61 -6.23
N ARG A 251 4.77 7.93 -5.43
CA ARG A 251 5.18 9.31 -5.17
C ARG A 251 6.66 9.54 -5.45
N PHE A 252 7.54 8.76 -4.83
CA PHE A 252 8.97 9.09 -4.80
C PHE A 252 9.70 8.80 -6.10
N LYS A 253 9.41 7.67 -6.75
CA LYS A 253 10.05 7.27 -8.00
C LYS A 253 9.91 8.34 -9.09
N ALA A 254 8.71 8.89 -9.27
CA ALA A 254 8.45 9.96 -10.23
C ALA A 254 9.13 11.30 -9.87
N GLN A 255 9.42 11.52 -8.60
CA GLN A 255 10.11 12.71 -8.08
C GLN A 255 11.63 12.55 -8.02
N GLY A 256 12.18 11.39 -8.45
CA GLY A 256 13.61 11.09 -8.32
C GLY A 256 14.08 10.93 -6.86
N ARG A 257 13.14 10.68 -5.93
CA ARG A 257 13.44 10.46 -4.51
C ARG A 257 13.92 9.04 -4.24
N ARG A 258 14.78 8.90 -3.24
CA ARG A 258 15.49 7.67 -2.85
C ARG A 258 14.77 6.98 -1.70
N TRP A 259 15.04 5.69 -1.47
CA TRP A 259 14.40 4.92 -0.37
C TRP A 259 14.64 5.51 1.01
N ARG A 260 15.79 6.18 1.21
CA ARG A 260 16.11 6.90 2.45
C ARG A 260 15.05 7.92 2.84
N GLU A 261 14.44 8.58 1.86
CA GLU A 261 13.43 9.61 2.06
C GLU A 261 12.08 9.06 2.58
N VAL A 262 11.95 7.73 2.74
CA VAL A 262 10.77 7.11 3.37
C VAL A 262 10.81 7.25 4.88
N ILE A 263 11.98 7.42 5.50
CA ILE A 263 12.12 7.51 6.97
C ILE A 263 11.22 8.60 7.58
N PRO A 264 11.24 9.87 7.11
CA PRO A 264 10.38 10.91 7.67
C PRO A 264 8.88 10.60 7.51
N ILE A 265 8.50 9.83 6.49
CA ILE A 265 7.11 9.42 6.26
C ILE A 265 6.69 8.35 7.26
N LEU A 266 7.55 7.35 7.49
CA LEU A 266 7.32 6.32 8.50
C LEU A 266 7.21 6.91 9.90
N GLU A 267 8.06 7.89 10.23
CA GLU A 267 7.98 8.61 11.50
C GLU A 267 6.61 9.28 11.73
N MET A 268 6.02 9.82 10.66
CA MET A 268 4.70 10.44 10.72
C MET A 268 3.55 9.42 10.85
N ASN A 269 3.80 8.16 10.51
CA ASN A 269 2.81 7.09 10.48
C ASN A 269 3.08 5.98 11.52
N ARG A 270 3.93 6.21 12.52
CA ARG A 270 4.33 5.19 13.52
C ARG A 270 3.18 4.55 14.29
N ALA A 271 2.06 5.23 14.48
CA ALA A 271 0.89 4.67 15.18
C ALA A 271 0.10 3.67 14.31
N ALA A 272 0.21 3.78 12.98
CA ALA A 272 -0.53 2.95 12.04
C ALA A 272 0.14 1.58 11.81
N TYR A 273 1.40 1.42 12.20
CA TYR A 273 2.22 0.23 11.97
C TYR A 273 2.90 -0.23 13.25
N LEU A 274 3.34 -1.48 13.29
CA LEU A 274 4.11 -1.99 14.42
C LEU A 274 5.38 -1.17 14.60
N TYR A 275 5.51 -0.56 15.79
CA TYR A 275 6.68 0.26 16.15
C TYR A 275 8.01 -0.44 15.83
N ARG A 276 8.11 -1.73 16.17
CA ARG A 276 9.31 -2.54 15.94
C ARG A 276 9.64 -2.68 14.46
N SER A 277 8.64 -2.85 13.60
CA SER A 277 8.86 -2.95 12.15
C SER A 277 9.30 -1.62 11.55
N CYS A 278 8.72 -0.50 11.99
CA CYS A 278 9.17 0.84 11.57
C CYS A 278 10.64 1.10 11.92
N ASP A 279 11.04 0.81 13.17
CA ASP A 279 12.43 1.00 13.61
C ASP A 279 13.41 0.10 12.85
N ILE A 280 13.01 -1.13 12.52
CA ILE A 280 13.81 -2.03 11.72
C ILE A 280 13.98 -1.49 10.30
N VAL A 281 12.90 -1.06 9.64
CA VAL A 281 12.99 -0.44 8.31
C VAL A 281 13.90 0.79 8.35
N THR A 282 13.73 1.69 9.32
CA THR A 282 14.61 2.86 9.49
C THR A 282 16.06 2.45 9.68
N THR A 283 16.34 1.48 10.55
CA THR A 283 17.70 1.00 10.82
C THR A 283 18.32 0.35 9.58
N MET A 284 17.55 -0.46 8.86
CA MET A 284 17.97 -1.12 7.63
C MET A 284 18.34 -0.10 6.54
N ILE A 285 17.54 0.96 6.38
CA ILE A 285 17.81 2.04 5.45
C ILE A 285 19.07 2.82 5.86
N LEU A 286 19.21 3.19 7.14
CA LEU A 286 20.37 3.96 7.60
C LEU A 286 21.69 3.19 7.41
N ARG A 287 21.68 1.86 7.58
CA ARG A 287 22.85 1.00 7.36
C ARG A 287 23.23 0.83 5.89
N SER A 288 22.32 1.10 4.95
CA SER A 288 22.62 1.00 3.51
C SER A 288 23.50 2.15 2.98
N GLU A 289 23.78 3.16 3.81
CA GLU A 289 24.63 4.31 3.47
C GLU A 289 24.22 5.05 2.18
N LEU A 290 22.94 4.97 1.80
CA LEU A 290 22.44 5.59 0.58
C LEU A 290 22.66 7.11 0.59
N PRO A 291 23.14 7.68 -0.53
CA PRO A 291 23.41 9.11 -0.64
C PRO A 291 22.13 9.95 -0.62
N LEU A 292 22.32 11.25 -0.37
CA LEU A 292 21.27 12.26 -0.25
C LEU A 292 21.31 13.23 -1.44
N PRO A 293 20.59 12.96 -2.55
CA PRO A 293 20.70 13.78 -3.76
C PRO A 293 19.81 15.03 -3.74
N ASN A 294 18.71 15.04 -2.97
CA ASN A 294 17.68 16.07 -3.03
C ASN A 294 17.93 17.23 -2.05
N VAL A 295 19.12 17.81 -2.11
CA VAL A 295 19.51 18.98 -1.31
C VAL A 295 19.45 20.22 -2.21
N VAL A 296 18.65 21.23 -1.86
CA VAL A 296 18.70 22.52 -2.56
C VAL A 296 19.99 23.24 -2.13
N HIS A 297 20.72 23.75 -3.11
CA HIS A 297 21.98 24.45 -2.92
C HIS A 297 21.92 25.85 -3.53
N GLY A 298 22.77 26.75 -3.02
CA GLY A 298 23.03 28.04 -3.65
C GLY A 298 21.84 29.01 -3.55
N SER A 299 21.58 29.74 -4.63
CA SER A 299 20.59 30.84 -4.65
C SER A 299 19.15 30.41 -4.43
N GLY A 300 18.83 29.12 -4.55
CA GLY A 300 17.47 28.59 -4.33
C GLY A 300 17.11 28.34 -2.85
N VAL A 301 18.08 28.40 -1.94
CA VAL A 301 17.86 28.08 -0.51
C VAL A 301 16.98 29.12 0.21
N PRO A 302 17.16 30.44 0.01
CA PRO A 302 16.29 31.42 0.66
C PRO A 302 14.81 31.27 0.30
N GLU A 303 14.52 31.14 -0.99
CA GLU A 303 13.15 30.96 -1.49
C GLU A 303 12.52 29.65 -0.98
N PHE A 304 13.31 28.56 -0.93
CA PHE A 304 12.86 27.30 -0.37
C PHE A 304 12.52 27.43 1.13
N ALA A 305 13.38 28.09 1.92
CA ALA A 305 13.16 28.29 3.35
C ALA A 305 11.90 29.14 3.61
N GLU A 306 11.70 30.21 2.85
CA GLU A 306 10.49 31.04 2.95
C GLU A 306 9.23 30.25 2.60
N ARG A 307 9.24 29.46 1.51
CA ARG A 307 8.12 28.58 1.16
C ARG A 307 7.80 27.58 2.26
N MET A 308 8.81 26.96 2.88
CA MET A 308 8.61 26.03 4.00
C MET A 308 8.01 26.72 5.22
N LEU A 309 8.45 27.93 5.57
CA LEU A 309 7.88 28.72 6.68
C LEU A 309 6.41 29.07 6.41
N GLN A 310 6.07 29.49 5.20
CA GLN A 310 4.70 29.79 4.81
C GLN A 310 3.82 28.53 4.84
N GLN A 311 4.31 27.41 4.31
CA GLN A 311 3.60 26.12 4.33
C GLN A 311 3.38 25.63 5.77
N ASN A 312 4.37 25.77 6.63
CA ASN A 312 4.28 25.43 8.05
C ASN A 312 3.09 26.15 8.73
N LEU A 313 3.00 27.47 8.55
CA LEU A 313 1.90 28.29 9.08
C LEU A 313 0.54 27.88 8.51
N GLN A 314 0.47 27.60 7.20
CA GLN A 314 -0.76 27.13 6.56
C GLN A 314 -1.23 25.80 7.13
N LEU A 315 -0.33 24.84 7.34
CA LEU A 315 -0.64 23.52 7.92
C LEU A 315 -1.12 23.64 9.37
N GLN A 316 -0.47 24.47 10.20
CA GLN A 316 -0.93 24.74 11.57
C GLN A 316 -2.34 25.32 11.61
N ASN A 317 -2.60 26.31 10.77
CA ASN A 317 -3.92 26.94 10.68
C ASN A 317 -4.98 25.93 10.22
N TRP A 318 -4.66 25.10 9.22
CA TRP A 318 -5.57 24.06 8.76
C TRP A 318 -5.86 23.01 9.84
N PHE A 319 -4.82 22.50 10.51
CA PHE A 319 -4.97 21.56 11.62
C PHE A 319 -5.83 22.15 12.74
N THR A 320 -5.58 23.40 13.14
CA THR A 320 -6.34 24.11 14.19
C THR A 320 -7.81 24.22 13.81
N GLN A 321 -8.11 24.64 12.58
CA GLN A 321 -9.49 24.75 12.10
C GLN A 321 -10.21 23.39 12.09
N LEU A 322 -9.56 22.31 11.61
CA LEU A 322 -10.14 20.97 11.61
C LEU A 322 -10.38 20.45 13.04
N ARG A 323 -9.41 20.65 13.93
CA ARG A 323 -9.52 20.29 15.34
C ARG A 323 -10.66 21.02 16.02
N ASP A 324 -10.74 22.32 15.86
CA ASP A 324 -11.76 23.12 16.52
C ASP A 324 -13.15 22.76 15.97
N CYS A 325 -13.26 22.52 14.66
CA CYS A 325 -14.47 21.99 14.02
C CYS A 325 -14.92 20.69 14.70
N LEU A 326 -14.04 19.67 14.75
CA LEU A 326 -14.39 18.34 15.25
C LEU A 326 -14.57 18.28 16.78
N THR A 327 -13.85 19.09 17.55
CA THR A 327 -13.88 19.01 19.02
C THR A 327 -14.90 19.95 19.68
N SER A 328 -15.38 20.98 18.97
CA SER A 328 -16.38 21.94 19.50
C SER A 328 -17.73 21.31 19.88
N VAL A 329 -18.04 20.12 19.37
CA VAL A 329 -19.28 19.38 19.63
C VAL A 329 -19.16 18.40 20.81
N GLY A 330 -17.99 18.28 21.43
CA GLY A 330 -17.73 17.36 22.54
C GLY A 330 -17.67 15.89 22.11
N TYR A 331 -17.65 14.98 23.09
CA TYR A 331 -17.48 13.52 22.90
C TYR A 331 -18.66 12.68 23.44
N THR A 332 -19.73 13.32 23.93
CA THR A 332 -20.84 12.61 24.58
C THR A 332 -22.02 12.36 23.64
N HIS A 333 -21.85 12.60 22.33
CA HIS A 333 -22.92 12.53 21.32
C HIS A 333 -23.29 11.09 20.87
N GLY A 334 -22.52 10.06 21.26
CA GLY A 334 -22.83 8.66 20.94
C GLY A 334 -22.73 8.28 19.46
N ASP A 335 -22.25 9.17 18.60
CA ASP A 335 -22.00 8.92 17.17
C ASP A 335 -20.61 8.29 16.99
N ARG A 336 -20.58 7.03 16.55
CA ARG A 336 -19.33 6.27 16.38
C ARG A 336 -18.49 6.78 15.21
N LYS A 337 -19.13 7.21 14.11
CA LYS A 337 -18.43 7.72 12.92
C LYS A 337 -17.73 9.04 13.27
N LEU A 338 -18.43 9.93 13.98
CA LEU A 338 -17.84 11.19 14.45
C LEU A 338 -16.72 10.96 15.47
N HIS A 339 -16.87 10.02 16.41
CA HIS A 339 -15.78 9.64 17.33
C HIS A 339 -14.53 9.18 16.58
N ALA A 340 -14.68 8.38 15.53
CA ALA A 340 -13.56 7.95 14.72
C ALA A 340 -12.82 9.14 14.08
N LEU A 341 -13.56 10.13 13.54
CA LEU A 341 -12.96 11.37 13.01
C LEU A 341 -12.23 12.17 14.09
N GLN A 342 -12.80 12.26 15.30
CA GLN A 342 -12.18 12.93 16.43
C GLN A 342 -10.91 12.21 16.92
N ASN A 343 -10.88 10.88 16.86
CA ASN A 343 -9.66 10.12 17.18
C ASN A 343 -8.56 10.36 16.14
N VAL A 344 -8.91 10.42 14.84
CA VAL A 344 -7.93 10.74 13.78
C VAL A 344 -7.28 12.10 14.02
N ILE A 345 -8.03 13.14 14.42
CA ILE A 345 -7.39 14.44 14.72
C ILE A 345 -6.44 14.37 15.92
N PHE A 346 -6.74 13.55 16.95
CA PHE A 346 -5.81 13.34 18.06
C PHE A 346 -4.55 12.61 17.61
N HIS A 347 -4.65 11.59 16.76
CA HIS A 347 -3.48 10.90 16.21
C HIS A 347 -2.60 11.86 15.40
N ILE A 348 -3.22 12.69 14.55
CA ILE A 348 -2.50 13.75 13.84
C ILE A 348 -1.81 14.69 14.85
N ALA A 349 -2.49 15.09 15.93
CA ALA A 349 -1.93 15.97 16.96
C ALA A 349 -0.71 15.36 17.66
N THR A 350 -0.77 14.07 18.01
CA THR A 350 0.35 13.36 18.66
C THR A 350 1.56 13.25 17.74
N THR A 351 1.33 12.89 16.47
CA THR A 351 2.38 12.86 15.45
C THR A 351 2.99 14.25 15.24
N PHE A 352 2.14 15.27 15.15
CA PHE A 352 2.52 16.66 14.93
C PHE A 352 3.47 17.17 16.01
N LYS A 353 3.12 16.95 17.29
CA LYS A 353 3.96 17.35 18.42
C LYS A 353 5.31 16.61 18.44
N GLY A 354 5.35 15.36 17.99
CA GLY A 354 6.59 14.56 17.93
C GLY A 354 7.52 14.89 16.75
N SER A 355 6.99 15.43 15.65
CA SER A 355 7.67 15.54 14.35
C SER A 355 8.81 16.56 14.20
N MET A 356 9.20 17.24 15.29
CA MET A 356 10.15 18.38 15.29
C MET A 356 9.79 19.58 14.38
N LEU A 357 8.71 19.53 13.60
CA LEU A 357 8.28 20.54 12.63
C LEU A 357 8.07 21.96 13.20
N PHE A 358 8.03 22.11 14.52
CA PHE A 358 7.78 23.37 15.23
C PHE A 358 8.77 23.65 16.36
N LYS A 359 9.89 22.93 16.39
CA LYS A 359 10.96 23.30 17.31
C LYS A 359 11.49 24.67 16.91
N GLU A 360 11.69 25.51 17.91
CA GLU A 360 12.22 26.87 17.75
C GLU A 360 13.55 26.83 16.97
N ASP A 361 14.41 25.85 17.26
CA ASP A 361 15.66 25.59 16.53
C ASP A 361 15.49 25.40 15.01
N LEU A 362 14.45 24.69 14.55
CA LEU A 362 14.19 24.47 13.12
C LEU A 362 13.71 25.77 12.47
N ARG A 363 12.87 26.53 13.18
CA ARG A 363 12.37 27.82 12.71
C ARG A 363 13.50 28.84 12.59
N GLU A 364 14.32 28.98 13.63
CA GLU A 364 15.50 29.84 13.62
C GLU A 364 16.48 29.45 12.51
N SER A 365 16.66 28.14 12.29
CA SER A 365 17.47 27.63 11.18
C SER A 365 16.91 28.06 9.81
N LEU A 366 15.59 27.94 9.60
CA LEU A 366 14.94 28.36 8.36
C LEU A 366 14.98 29.88 8.17
N GLU A 367 14.72 30.66 9.22
CA GLU A 367 14.80 32.13 9.18
C GLU A 367 16.24 32.60 8.88
N SER A 368 17.25 31.95 9.46
CA SER A 368 18.66 32.22 9.12
C SER A 368 19.02 31.83 7.70
N MET A 369 18.42 30.78 7.13
CA MET A 369 18.63 30.37 5.73
C MET A 369 17.93 31.30 4.74
N ALA A 370 16.77 31.85 5.10
CA ALA A 370 16.04 32.84 4.30
C ALA A 370 16.78 34.19 4.20
N GLY A 371 17.59 34.54 5.21
CA GLY A 371 18.26 35.84 5.30
C GLY A 371 19.69 35.94 4.74
N LYS A 372 20.28 34.86 4.19
CA LYS A 372 21.70 34.84 3.74
C LYS A 372 21.88 34.16 2.38
N GLU A 373 22.59 34.79 1.46
CA GLU A 373 23.08 34.13 0.23
C GLU A 373 24.22 33.16 0.57
N GLY A 374 24.13 31.90 0.13
CA GLY A 374 25.25 30.95 0.15
C GLY A 374 25.17 29.72 1.05
N ASN A 375 23.99 29.34 1.57
CA ASN A 375 23.83 28.11 2.38
C ASN A 375 23.34 26.91 1.55
N SER A 376 23.55 25.70 2.07
CA SER A 376 22.90 24.46 1.59
C SER A 376 21.75 24.07 2.54
N ILE A 377 20.74 23.38 2.03
CA ILE A 377 19.73 22.73 2.88
C ILE A 377 20.42 21.67 3.75
N THR A 378 20.19 21.73 5.06
CA THR A 378 20.60 20.63 5.94
C THR A 378 19.64 19.45 5.79
N GLN A 379 20.13 18.25 6.10
CA GLN A 379 19.30 17.05 6.12
C GLN A 379 18.05 17.22 7.01
N VAL A 380 18.19 17.91 8.14
CA VAL A 380 17.09 18.20 9.06
C VAL A 380 15.97 18.97 8.35
N VAL A 381 16.32 19.93 7.50
CA VAL A 381 15.37 20.74 6.73
C VAL A 381 14.73 19.93 5.59
N ALA A 382 15.49 19.10 4.88
CA ALA A 382 14.95 18.21 3.84
C ALA A 382 13.95 17.18 4.42
N ASP A 383 14.33 16.53 5.52
CA ASP A 383 13.47 15.57 6.22
C ASP A 383 12.22 16.29 6.78
N ALA A 384 12.35 17.53 7.27
CA ALA A 384 11.21 18.34 7.71
C ALA A 384 10.24 18.66 6.57
N SER A 385 10.73 18.95 5.36
CA SER A 385 9.88 19.18 4.18
C SER A 385 9.00 17.96 3.87
N LEU A 386 9.59 16.76 3.89
CA LEU A 386 8.84 15.51 3.73
C LEU A 386 7.77 15.30 4.81
N ARG A 387 8.08 15.65 6.07
CA ARG A 387 7.08 15.60 7.16
C ARG A 387 5.95 16.62 6.95
N GLN A 388 6.21 17.78 6.35
CA GLN A 388 5.17 18.74 5.97
C GLN A 388 4.26 18.20 4.85
N GLU A 389 4.86 17.57 3.83
CA GLU A 389 4.10 16.90 2.76
C GLU A 389 3.19 15.80 3.33
N GLU A 390 3.71 15.00 4.27
CA GLU A 390 2.94 13.94 4.90
C GLU A 390 1.84 14.47 5.84
N MET A 391 2.13 15.54 6.57
CA MET A 391 1.10 16.26 7.35
C MET A 391 -0.02 16.77 6.45
N LYS A 392 0.33 17.37 5.29
CA LYS A 392 -0.66 17.79 4.29
C LYS A 392 -1.53 16.61 3.85
N PHE A 393 -0.92 15.46 3.59
CA PHE A 393 -1.65 14.24 3.23
C PHE A 393 -2.65 13.82 4.31
N HIS A 394 -2.26 13.80 5.58
CA HIS A 394 -3.16 13.48 6.70
C HIS A 394 -4.31 14.47 6.83
N LEU A 395 -4.04 15.77 6.71
CA LEU A 395 -5.09 16.80 6.77
C LEU A 395 -6.06 16.72 5.59
N GLN A 396 -5.55 16.42 4.38
CA GLN A 396 -6.37 16.14 3.21
C GLN A 396 -7.24 14.89 3.38
N ARG A 397 -6.68 13.80 3.94
CA ARG A 397 -7.40 12.57 4.24
C ARG A 397 -8.53 12.84 5.24
N LEU A 398 -8.22 13.47 6.37
CA LEU A 398 -9.22 13.82 7.38
C LEU A 398 -10.31 14.74 6.80
N SER A 399 -9.93 15.76 6.04
CA SER A 399 -10.90 16.66 5.40
C SER A 399 -11.87 15.90 4.48
N ARG A 400 -11.37 14.93 3.71
CA ARG A 400 -12.23 14.08 2.87
C ARG A 400 -13.16 13.20 3.72
N MET A 401 -12.66 12.61 4.81
CA MET A 401 -13.49 11.80 5.70
C MET A 401 -14.60 12.64 6.37
N VAL A 402 -14.30 13.87 6.79
CA VAL A 402 -15.29 14.81 7.33
C VAL A 402 -16.33 15.17 6.26
N GLN A 403 -15.89 15.47 5.03
CA GLN A 403 -16.80 15.75 3.92
C GLN A 403 -17.73 14.56 3.63
N MET A 404 -17.21 13.33 3.64
CA MET A 404 -18.02 12.12 3.45
C MET A 404 -19.02 11.93 4.60
N TYR A 405 -18.61 12.16 5.85
CA TYR A 405 -19.51 12.11 7.00
C TYR A 405 -20.65 13.13 6.86
N ILE A 406 -20.32 14.38 6.50
CA ILE A 406 -21.33 15.42 6.23
C ILE A 406 -22.29 14.98 5.13
N SER A 407 -21.74 14.58 3.97
CA SER A 407 -22.53 14.19 2.79
C SER A 407 -23.37 12.94 3.00
N SER A 408 -23.01 12.07 3.96
CA SER A 408 -23.79 10.87 4.26
C SER A 408 -25.16 11.18 4.88
N GLY A 409 -25.28 12.29 5.61
CA GLY A 409 -26.48 12.60 6.38
C GLY A 409 -26.76 11.64 7.56
N ASP A 410 -25.88 10.67 7.81
CA ASP A 410 -26.06 9.60 8.81
C ASP A 410 -25.81 10.06 10.27
N ALA A 411 -25.58 11.35 10.49
CA ALA A 411 -25.26 11.87 11.81
C ALA A 411 -26.41 11.63 12.79
N LYS A 412 -26.10 11.11 13.98
CA LYS A 412 -27.13 10.82 15.00
C LYS A 412 -27.88 12.04 15.49
N ASP A 413 -27.24 13.21 15.52
CA ASP A 413 -27.84 14.48 15.93
C ASP A 413 -27.71 15.53 14.81
N PRO A 414 -28.83 15.96 14.19
CA PRO A 414 -28.82 16.98 13.15
C PRO A 414 -28.22 18.33 13.58
N LYS A 415 -28.29 18.69 14.87
CA LYS A 415 -27.68 19.93 15.37
C LYS A 415 -26.16 19.83 15.39
N ILE A 416 -25.63 18.66 15.71
CA ILE A 416 -24.19 18.40 15.66
C ILE A 416 -23.71 18.40 14.21
N LEU A 417 -24.45 17.74 13.31
CA LEU A 417 -24.14 17.75 11.88
C LEU A 417 -24.02 19.18 11.35
N ARG A 418 -25.03 20.02 11.63
CA ARG A 418 -25.03 21.42 11.21
C ARG A 418 -23.84 22.22 11.75
N LYS A 419 -23.45 22.01 13.02
CA LYS A 419 -22.25 22.66 13.58
C LYS A 419 -20.97 22.23 12.87
N ILE A 420 -20.84 20.94 12.57
CA ILE A 420 -19.69 20.41 11.81
C ILE A 420 -19.69 20.98 10.39
N GLU A 421 -20.85 21.04 9.71
CA GLU A 421 -21.00 21.66 8.39
C GLU A 421 -20.57 23.14 8.39
N GLU A 422 -21.09 23.93 9.33
CA GLU A 422 -20.76 25.35 9.48
C GLU A 422 -19.26 25.56 9.77
N GLY A 423 -18.67 24.73 10.66
CA GLY A 423 -17.24 24.77 10.95
C GLY A 423 -16.37 24.35 9.76
N PHE A 424 -16.81 23.36 8.98
CA PHE A 424 -16.07 22.81 7.84
C PHE A 424 -16.17 23.67 6.57
N ALA A 425 -17.22 24.49 6.44
CA ALA A 425 -17.42 25.37 5.28
C ALA A 425 -16.17 26.24 4.99
N ASN A 426 -15.53 26.76 6.03
CA ASN A 426 -14.32 27.59 5.95
C ASN A 426 -13.02 26.83 5.63
N ILE A 427 -13.07 25.49 5.63
CA ILE A 427 -11.93 24.59 5.41
C ILE A 427 -11.97 23.98 4.01
N SER A 428 -13.18 23.77 3.47
CA SER A 428 -13.45 23.02 2.23
C SER A 428 -12.69 23.52 0.98
N GLY A 429 -12.37 24.81 0.91
CA GLY A 429 -11.58 25.41 -0.19
C GLY A 429 -10.15 24.88 -0.31
N ARG A 430 -9.63 24.18 0.71
CA ARG A 430 -8.26 23.63 0.76
C ARG A 430 -8.15 22.16 0.34
N ILE A 431 -9.27 21.55 -0.09
CA ILE A 431 -9.35 20.14 -0.50
C ILE A 431 -8.81 19.92 -1.94
N LYS A 432 -8.51 21.00 -2.68
CA LYS A 432 -8.02 20.94 -4.06
C LYS A 432 -6.55 20.58 -4.17
#